data_AF-A0A1E5PH37-F1
#
_entry.id   AF-A0A1E5PH37-F1
#
_cell.length_a   1.000
_cell.length_b   1.000
_cell.length_c   1.000
_cell.angle_alpha   90.00
_cell.angle_beta   90.00
_cell.angle_gamma   90.00
#
_symmetry.space_group_name_H-M   'P 1'
#
loop_
_entity.id
_entity.type
_entity.pdbx_description
1 polymer ?
#
loop_
_entity_poly.entity_id
_entity_poly.type
_entity_poly.pdbx_seq_one_letter_code
_entity_poly.pdbx_strand_id
1 'polypeptide(L)'
;MTVCVALGAALLTPTAAGAAGSTNEDAYRNLGQADRAEWMWGIASDTPLSAMSIPGTHDTLAIHGGAMVQTQEDYGDSANTLTAQLDRGIRAIDIRVRVTENKYFTVHHSAYYQKANFDDVLTKAQDFLRKHPKEAIVMRLRAECPYDGGGVADCANDPKSVTPARVQEIFAGYRDRYPGLFYADAASGTRRAKVPTLGQVRGKVVLGSFDNVENDNYGIEGFDDHKEDHWAASTVPEKWGYVKDNVNRAIAGSPGDLYLTYSSASTAPLGHLPSQYAGGYRSVQGGVTTEVLGVNYQLMKHLNGRSGRAGIVMMDFPGWGVVNAIIDHNADNAVKGGNRMIWLVNGNKTYVNSLHNRCMVRGPEFDSSKTGGLVTQRECQSTPPSSHQWGAEKPSYDGKGHFWIKASNGKCLTVPYNNGTPPGSGTQLFWWDCETRWFSGSQMWNIIPTKLATATGSRPAYTFINNWTGQCLSMDPATAAAAGGKVTQETCPK
;
A
#
# COMPACT_ATOMS: atom_id res chain seq x y z
N MET A 1 -28.52 -1.10 -64.38
CA MET A 1 -28.96 -1.58 -63.06
C MET A 1 -27.73 -2.05 -62.31
N THR A 2 -27.20 -1.21 -61.43
CA THR A 2 -26.02 -1.52 -60.62
C THR A 2 -26.48 -1.47 -59.17
N VAL A 3 -26.52 -2.63 -58.52
CA VAL A 3 -26.92 -2.77 -57.12
C VAL A 3 -25.66 -2.66 -56.27
N CYS A 4 -25.54 -1.57 -55.52
CA CYS A 4 -24.55 -1.44 -54.45
C CYS A 4 -25.11 -2.06 -53.17
N VAL A 5 -24.45 -3.10 -52.67
CA VAL A 5 -24.71 -3.70 -51.35
C VAL A 5 -24.00 -2.85 -50.30
N ALA A 6 -24.77 -2.20 -49.42
CA ALA A 6 -24.25 -1.53 -48.25
C ALA A 6 -24.05 -2.54 -47.11
N LEU A 7 -22.79 -2.79 -46.72
CA LEU A 7 -22.49 -3.48 -45.47
C LEU A 7 -22.78 -2.53 -44.30
N GLY A 8 -23.77 -2.88 -43.48
CA GLY A 8 -24.03 -2.22 -42.20
C GLY A 8 -22.94 -2.55 -41.20
N ALA A 9 -22.16 -1.54 -40.80
CA ALA A 9 -21.31 -1.62 -39.62
C ALA A 9 -22.20 -1.59 -38.38
N ALA A 10 -22.28 -2.70 -37.64
CA ALA A 10 -22.85 -2.72 -36.31
C ALA A 10 -21.97 -1.84 -35.39
N LEU A 11 -22.51 -0.69 -34.99
CA LEU A 11 -21.95 0.16 -33.95
C LEU A 11 -21.98 -0.63 -32.63
N LEU A 12 -20.85 -1.23 -32.27
CA LEU A 12 -20.60 -1.70 -30.90
C LEU A 12 -20.57 -0.46 -30.00
N THR A 13 -21.67 -0.21 -29.31
CA THR A 13 -21.71 0.79 -28.23
C THR A 13 -20.71 0.36 -27.16
N PRO A 14 -19.72 1.19 -26.79
CA PRO A 14 -18.84 0.87 -25.67
C PRO A 14 -19.70 0.75 -24.41
N THR A 15 -19.69 -0.43 -23.80
CA THR A 15 -20.24 -0.64 -22.47
C THR A 15 -19.56 0.34 -21.51
N ALA A 16 -20.35 0.98 -20.64
CA ALA A 16 -19.81 1.82 -19.59
C ALA A 16 -18.71 1.05 -18.85
N ALA A 17 -17.49 1.58 -18.83
CA ALA A 17 -16.42 1.05 -18.00
C ALA A 17 -16.96 1.00 -16.56
N GLY A 18 -17.13 -0.22 -16.02
CA GLY A 18 -17.52 -0.39 -14.63
C GLY A 18 -16.54 0.38 -13.74
N ALA A 19 -17.04 1.02 -12.68
CA ALA A 19 -16.16 1.65 -11.70
C ALA A 19 -15.15 0.60 -11.21
N ALA A 20 -13.86 0.91 -11.26
CA ALA A 20 -12.82 0.00 -10.82
C ALA A 20 -13.10 -0.43 -9.36
N GLY A 21 -13.05 -1.74 -9.06
CA GLY A 21 -13.34 -2.26 -7.72
C GLY A 21 -14.82 -2.56 -7.48
N SER A 22 -15.56 -2.93 -8.52
CA SER A 22 -17.00 -3.24 -8.43
C SER A 22 -17.38 -4.64 -8.92
N THR A 23 -16.42 -5.39 -9.46
CA THR A 23 -16.63 -6.73 -10.04
C THR A 23 -15.99 -7.84 -9.20
N ASN A 24 -16.42 -9.08 -9.40
CA ASN A 24 -15.79 -10.25 -8.74
C ASN A 24 -14.32 -10.41 -9.18
N GLU A 25 -14.00 -10.08 -10.44
CA GLU A 25 -12.64 -10.11 -10.99
C GLU A 25 -11.70 -9.10 -10.31
N ASP A 26 -12.24 -8.01 -9.76
CA ASP A 26 -11.45 -7.06 -8.97
C ASP A 26 -11.13 -7.62 -7.58
N ALA A 27 -11.99 -8.49 -7.04
CA ALA A 27 -11.88 -9.00 -5.67
C ALA A 27 -11.14 -10.34 -5.56
N TYR A 28 -10.92 -11.06 -6.66
CA TYR A 28 -10.43 -12.44 -6.64
C TYR A 28 -9.49 -12.75 -7.81
N ARG A 29 -8.40 -13.47 -7.50
CA ARG A 29 -7.40 -13.97 -8.47
C ARG A 29 -6.83 -12.91 -9.42
N ASN A 30 -6.59 -11.72 -8.89
CA ASN A 30 -6.02 -10.61 -9.63
C ASN A 30 -5.43 -9.60 -8.65
N LEU A 31 -4.25 -9.87 -8.10
CA LEU A 31 -3.57 -8.94 -7.19
C LEU A 31 -3.22 -7.58 -7.84
N GLY A 32 -3.39 -7.41 -9.15
CA GLY A 32 -3.19 -6.14 -9.84
C GLY A 32 -1.72 -5.76 -10.08
N GLN A 33 -1.48 -4.46 -10.23
CA GLN A 33 -0.14 -3.91 -10.50
C GLN A 33 0.64 -3.67 -9.20
N ALA A 34 1.96 -3.61 -9.29
CA ALA A 34 2.88 -3.39 -8.16
C ALA A 34 2.96 -1.90 -7.73
N ASP A 35 1.82 -1.22 -7.61
CA ASP A 35 1.73 0.21 -7.26
C ASP A 35 1.29 0.46 -5.81
N ARG A 36 1.17 -0.60 -5.00
CA ARG A 36 0.82 -0.58 -3.58
C ARG A 36 1.97 -1.05 -2.66
N ALA A 37 3.21 -1.05 -3.15
CA ALA A 37 4.38 -1.44 -2.37
C ALA A 37 4.68 -0.52 -1.17
N GLU A 38 4.07 0.67 -1.08
CA GLU A 38 4.43 1.69 -0.07
C GLU A 38 3.22 2.40 0.52
N TRP A 39 2.12 1.68 0.74
CA TRP A 39 0.89 2.32 1.24
C TRP A 39 1.01 2.76 2.70
N MET A 40 1.80 2.08 3.55
CA MET A 40 1.97 2.45 4.95
C MET A 40 2.79 3.74 5.14
N TRP A 41 3.55 4.19 4.12
CA TRP A 41 4.15 5.54 4.11
C TRP A 41 3.11 6.63 4.43
N GLY A 42 1.88 6.44 3.93
CA GLY A 42 0.77 7.38 4.06
C GLY A 42 0.22 7.53 5.48
N ILE A 43 0.61 6.66 6.42
CA ILE A 43 -0.04 6.51 7.73
C ILE A 43 0.82 7.10 8.83
N ALA A 44 0.22 7.75 9.83
CA ALA A 44 0.93 8.39 10.93
C ALA A 44 1.72 7.38 11.78
N SER A 45 2.94 7.75 12.17
CA SER A 45 3.86 6.84 12.89
C SER A 45 3.40 6.49 14.31
N ASP A 46 2.52 7.29 14.91
CA ASP A 46 1.90 7.05 16.21
C ASP A 46 0.64 6.17 16.12
N THR A 47 0.20 5.79 14.92
CA THR A 47 -0.93 4.86 14.73
C THR A 47 -0.55 3.48 15.28
N PRO A 48 -1.27 2.94 16.30
CA PRO A 48 -1.03 1.58 16.77
C PRO A 48 -1.44 0.56 15.71
N LEU A 49 -0.74 -0.58 15.61
CA LEU A 49 -1.11 -1.64 14.65
C LEU A 49 -2.53 -2.15 14.86
N SER A 50 -3.02 -2.13 16.10
CA SER A 50 -4.41 -2.42 16.42
C SER A 50 -5.34 -1.50 15.64
N ALA A 51 -5.03 -0.21 15.48
CA ALA A 51 -5.84 0.78 14.75
C ALA A 51 -5.76 0.71 13.21
N MET A 52 -4.98 -0.21 12.66
CA MET A 52 -4.79 -0.32 11.20
C MET A 52 -5.70 -1.36 10.56
N SER A 53 -6.01 -1.14 9.28
CA SER A 53 -6.64 -2.11 8.40
C SER A 53 -5.56 -2.72 7.49
N ILE A 54 -5.23 -4.00 7.66
CA ILE A 54 -4.05 -4.61 7.04
C ILE A 54 -4.49 -5.79 6.17
N PRO A 55 -4.34 -5.71 4.83
CA PRO A 55 -4.62 -6.85 3.96
C PRO A 55 -3.57 -7.94 4.15
N GLY A 56 -4.03 -9.18 4.24
CA GLY A 56 -3.20 -10.33 4.47
C GLY A 56 -3.59 -11.55 3.64
N THR A 57 -2.72 -12.55 3.66
CA THR A 57 -2.93 -13.83 2.95
C THR A 57 -2.84 -15.01 3.91
N HIS A 58 -3.85 -15.87 3.84
CA HIS A 58 -3.90 -17.14 4.57
C HIS A 58 -3.03 -18.18 3.86
N ASP A 59 -2.22 -18.93 4.61
CA ASP A 59 -1.24 -19.85 4.02
C ASP A 59 -0.49 -19.20 2.85
N THR A 60 0.21 -18.09 3.14
CA THR A 60 0.78 -17.10 2.20
C THR A 60 1.48 -17.69 0.97
N LEU A 61 2.07 -18.88 1.12
CA LEU A 61 2.86 -19.56 0.08
C LEU A 61 2.24 -20.89 -0.36
N ALA A 62 0.99 -21.20 -0.01
CA ALA A 62 0.35 -22.44 -0.43
C ALA A 62 -0.09 -22.38 -1.91
N ILE A 63 0.88 -22.65 -2.78
CA ILE A 63 0.77 -22.69 -4.24
C ILE A 63 0.94 -24.12 -4.82
N HIS A 64 1.33 -25.09 -3.98
CA HIS A 64 1.53 -26.50 -4.31
C HIS A 64 0.61 -27.43 -3.51
N GLY A 65 0.39 -28.65 -4.01
CA GLY A 65 -0.47 -29.67 -3.37
C GLY A 65 -1.83 -29.86 -4.05
N GLY A 66 -2.11 -29.09 -5.11
CA GLY A 66 -3.33 -29.18 -5.91
C GLY A 66 -4.46 -28.29 -5.39
N ALA A 67 -5.59 -28.29 -6.11
CA ALA A 67 -6.66 -27.30 -5.91
C ALA A 67 -7.33 -27.34 -4.52
N MET A 68 -7.21 -28.44 -3.78
CA MET A 68 -7.73 -28.59 -2.41
C MET A 68 -6.86 -27.89 -1.36
N VAL A 69 -5.58 -27.70 -1.68
CA VAL A 69 -4.53 -27.19 -0.78
C VAL A 69 -4.11 -25.78 -1.19
N GLN A 70 -4.19 -25.47 -2.48
CA GLN A 70 -3.80 -24.16 -2.99
C GLN A 70 -4.74 -23.08 -2.47
N THR A 71 -4.16 -22.06 -1.83
CA THR A 71 -4.88 -20.89 -1.29
C THR A 71 -4.45 -19.58 -1.96
N GLN A 72 -3.30 -19.58 -2.64
CA GLN A 72 -2.73 -18.37 -3.24
C GLN A 72 -2.46 -18.54 -4.75
N GLU A 73 -2.45 -17.40 -5.45
CA GLU A 73 -1.98 -17.31 -6.82
C GLU A 73 -0.48 -17.65 -6.90
N ASP A 74 -0.08 -18.38 -7.94
CA ASP A 74 1.30 -18.81 -8.14
C ASP A 74 2.09 -17.74 -8.91
N TYR A 75 2.98 -17.04 -8.19
CA TYR A 75 3.99 -16.15 -8.78
C TYR A 75 5.41 -16.71 -8.64
N GLY A 76 5.53 -18.01 -8.35
CA GLY A 76 6.78 -18.76 -8.29
C GLY A 76 7.22 -19.21 -6.90
N ASP A 77 8.10 -20.20 -6.94
CA ASP A 77 8.76 -20.88 -5.81
C ASP A 77 9.76 -19.98 -5.05
N SER A 78 10.39 -20.52 -4.00
CA SER A 78 11.41 -19.82 -3.19
C SER A 78 10.91 -18.46 -2.70
N ALA A 79 9.65 -18.44 -2.25
CA ALA A 79 8.93 -17.26 -1.78
C ALA A 79 8.82 -16.10 -2.80
N ASN A 80 9.00 -16.32 -4.12
CA ASN A 80 8.72 -15.28 -5.12
C ASN A 80 7.25 -14.83 -5.09
N THR A 81 6.34 -15.75 -4.74
CA THR A 81 4.95 -15.43 -4.43
C THR A 81 4.80 -14.39 -3.31
N LEU A 82 5.62 -14.42 -2.27
CA LEU A 82 5.63 -13.40 -1.23
C LEU A 82 6.06 -12.04 -1.78
N THR A 83 7.10 -11.99 -2.63
CA THR A 83 7.52 -10.73 -3.29
C THR A 83 6.36 -10.11 -4.07
N ALA A 84 5.65 -10.92 -4.86
CA ALA A 84 4.52 -10.43 -5.66
C ALA A 84 3.39 -9.87 -4.79
N GLN A 85 3.07 -10.53 -3.67
CA GLN A 85 2.05 -10.10 -2.71
C GLN A 85 2.45 -8.81 -1.99
N LEU A 86 3.69 -8.70 -1.51
CA LEU A 86 4.18 -7.50 -0.82
C LEU A 86 4.19 -6.27 -1.76
N ASP A 87 4.65 -6.43 -3.00
CA ASP A 87 4.64 -5.35 -3.99
C ASP A 87 3.22 -4.84 -4.33
N ARG A 88 2.19 -5.65 -4.03
CA ARG A 88 0.77 -5.41 -4.32
C ARG A 88 -0.07 -5.11 -3.09
N GLY A 89 0.57 -4.82 -1.96
CA GLY A 89 -0.07 -4.23 -0.78
C GLY A 89 -0.33 -5.18 0.38
N ILE A 90 -0.12 -6.49 0.23
CA ILE A 90 -0.22 -7.45 1.33
C ILE A 90 0.85 -7.12 2.39
N ARG A 91 0.45 -7.06 3.67
CA ARG A 91 1.35 -6.78 4.79
C ARG A 91 1.13 -7.69 5.99
N ALA A 92 0.08 -8.50 6.00
CA ALA A 92 -0.11 -9.57 6.97
C ALA A 92 0.09 -10.94 6.30
N ILE A 93 1.02 -11.74 6.81
CA ILE A 93 1.39 -13.02 6.20
C ILE A 93 1.21 -14.16 7.21
N ASP A 94 0.52 -15.21 6.81
CA ASP A 94 0.44 -16.49 7.53
C ASP A 94 1.48 -17.46 6.96
N ILE A 95 2.51 -17.76 7.75
CA ILE A 95 3.63 -18.63 7.37
C ILE A 95 3.60 -19.88 8.24
N ARG A 96 3.44 -21.04 7.60
CA ARG A 96 3.34 -22.33 8.29
C ARG A 96 4.55 -23.19 7.97
N VAL A 97 5.24 -23.62 9.02
CA VAL A 97 6.54 -24.26 8.92
C VAL A 97 6.54 -25.65 9.53
N ARG A 98 7.28 -26.55 8.89
CA ARG A 98 7.62 -27.89 9.39
C ARG A 98 9.10 -27.91 9.76
N VAL A 99 9.47 -28.66 10.79
CA VAL A 99 10.88 -28.97 11.05
C VAL A 99 11.37 -30.07 10.10
N THR A 100 12.48 -29.80 9.41
CA THR A 100 13.15 -30.74 8.51
C THR A 100 14.62 -30.90 8.93
N GLU A 101 15.15 -32.12 8.89
CA GLU A 101 16.52 -32.46 9.30
C GLU A 101 16.88 -31.98 10.72
N ASN A 102 15.90 -31.93 11.61
CA ASN A 102 16.00 -31.38 12.96
C ASN A 102 16.50 -29.92 13.05
N LYS A 103 16.57 -29.17 11.94
CA LYS A 103 17.38 -27.94 11.90
C LYS A 103 16.76 -26.79 11.12
N TYR A 104 15.93 -27.09 10.13
CA TYR A 104 15.43 -26.08 9.21
C TYR A 104 13.91 -26.02 9.25
N PHE A 105 13.38 -24.84 8.95
CA PHE A 105 11.97 -24.64 8.70
C PHE A 105 11.70 -24.66 7.20
N THR A 106 10.91 -25.63 6.75
CA THR A 106 10.36 -25.73 5.40
C THR A 106 8.90 -25.26 5.42
N VAL A 107 8.46 -24.53 4.41
CA VAL A 107 7.08 -24.01 4.34
C VAL A 107 6.15 -25.09 3.83
N HIS A 108 5.04 -25.29 4.55
CA HIS A 108 4.09 -26.37 4.32
C HIS A 108 2.65 -25.86 4.41
N HIS A 109 1.76 -26.53 3.70
CA HIS A 109 0.33 -26.52 4.01
C HIS A 109 -0.07 -27.98 4.19
N SER A 110 -0.31 -28.36 5.44
CA SER A 110 -0.44 -29.76 5.84
C SER A 110 0.76 -30.59 5.33
N ALA A 111 0.56 -31.83 4.87
CA ALA A 111 1.61 -32.68 4.30
C ALA A 111 2.38 -32.10 3.09
N TYR A 112 1.90 -31.03 2.46
CA TYR A 112 2.42 -30.55 1.18
C TYR A 112 3.49 -29.49 1.34
N TYR A 113 4.70 -29.81 0.88
CA TYR A 113 5.81 -28.86 0.80
C TYR A 113 5.54 -27.81 -0.27
N GLN A 114 5.73 -26.54 0.09
CA GLN A 114 5.40 -25.39 -0.76
C GLN A 114 6.60 -24.86 -1.56
N LYS A 115 7.67 -25.65 -1.69
CA LYS A 115 8.88 -25.27 -2.45
C LYS A 115 9.49 -23.93 -2.00
N ALA A 116 9.38 -23.65 -0.72
CA ALA A 116 9.98 -22.51 -0.07
C ALA A 116 10.41 -22.89 1.34
N ASN A 117 11.51 -22.30 1.80
CA ASN A 117 12.01 -22.45 3.16
C ASN A 117 11.85 -21.13 3.92
N PHE A 118 11.94 -21.17 5.25
CA PHE A 118 11.79 -19.95 6.03
C PHE A 118 12.90 -18.93 5.78
N ASP A 119 14.11 -19.37 5.40
CA ASP A 119 15.17 -18.47 4.91
C ASP A 119 14.73 -17.69 3.65
N ASP A 120 13.96 -18.30 2.75
CA ASP A 120 13.43 -17.59 1.57
C ASP A 120 12.45 -16.50 2.02
N VAL A 121 11.53 -16.85 2.92
CA VAL A 121 10.54 -15.90 3.48
C VAL A 121 11.22 -14.70 4.12
N LEU A 122 12.19 -14.94 5.01
CA LEU A 122 12.89 -13.87 5.73
C LEU A 122 13.76 -13.04 4.80
N THR A 123 14.40 -13.65 3.81
CA THR A 123 15.17 -12.94 2.78
C THR A 123 14.26 -11.99 1.98
N LYS A 124 13.13 -12.48 1.46
CA LYS A 124 12.19 -11.67 0.69
C LYS A 124 11.56 -10.55 1.52
N ALA A 125 11.20 -10.82 2.77
CA ALA A 125 10.72 -9.81 3.71
C ALA A 125 11.79 -8.74 4.00
N GLN A 126 13.04 -9.15 4.26
CA GLN A 126 14.14 -8.21 4.50
C GLN A 126 14.42 -7.33 3.28
N ASP A 127 14.47 -7.91 2.08
CA ASP A 127 14.70 -7.17 0.84
C ASP A 127 13.58 -6.14 0.58
N PHE A 128 12.33 -6.56 0.77
CA PHE A 128 11.18 -5.67 0.66
C PHE A 128 11.27 -4.51 1.66
N LEU A 129 11.52 -4.79 2.94
CA LEU A 129 11.59 -3.78 3.99
C LEU A 129 12.82 -2.86 3.84
N ARG A 130 13.93 -3.33 3.26
CA ARG A 130 15.07 -2.47 2.89
C ARG A 130 14.72 -1.52 1.76
N LYS A 131 14.01 -2.01 0.75
CA LYS A 131 13.55 -1.20 -0.40
C LYS A 131 12.44 -0.22 -0.01
N HIS A 132 11.62 -0.60 0.97
CA HIS A 132 10.46 0.14 1.44
C HIS A 132 10.51 0.32 2.96
N PRO A 133 11.46 1.12 3.50
CA PRO A 133 11.77 1.22 4.94
C PRO A 133 10.67 1.83 5.79
N LYS A 134 9.53 2.16 5.18
CA LYS A 134 8.38 2.78 5.83
C LYS A 134 7.22 1.81 5.96
N GLU A 135 7.35 0.63 5.38
CA GLU A 135 6.41 -0.48 5.57
C GLU A 135 6.80 -1.31 6.78
N ALA A 136 5.87 -2.13 7.25
CA ALA A 136 6.08 -3.16 8.25
C ALA A 136 5.30 -4.41 7.84
N ILE A 137 5.78 -5.60 8.21
CA ILE A 137 5.10 -6.86 7.91
C ILE A 137 4.62 -7.47 9.22
N VAL A 138 3.35 -7.81 9.32
CA VAL A 138 2.81 -8.62 10.42
C VAL A 138 2.85 -10.08 9.99
N MET A 139 3.55 -10.93 10.74
CA MET A 139 3.69 -12.35 10.44
C MET A 139 2.99 -13.16 11.54
N ARG A 140 2.03 -13.99 11.16
CA ARG A 140 1.69 -15.17 11.95
C ARG A 140 2.66 -16.27 11.54
N LEU A 141 3.37 -16.84 12.51
CA LEU A 141 4.18 -18.03 12.29
C LEU A 141 3.47 -19.21 12.95
N ARG A 142 3.45 -20.37 12.31
CA ARG A 142 2.87 -21.59 12.90
C ARG A 142 3.78 -22.77 12.68
N ALA A 143 4.01 -23.56 13.72
CA ALA A 143 4.51 -24.92 13.54
C ALA A 143 3.36 -25.79 12.99
N GLU A 144 3.43 -26.17 11.72
CA GLU A 144 2.31 -26.77 10.99
C GLU A 144 2.00 -28.19 11.45
N CYS A 145 3.06 -28.98 11.69
CA CYS A 145 2.89 -30.40 11.99
C CYS A 145 2.56 -30.62 13.47
N PRO A 146 1.63 -31.54 13.77
CA PRO A 146 1.46 -32.03 15.13
C PRO A 146 2.74 -32.69 15.64
N TYR A 147 2.99 -32.58 16.95
CA TYR A 147 4.12 -33.25 17.61
C TYR A 147 3.81 -34.72 17.93
N ASP A 148 2.53 -35.04 18.13
CA ASP A 148 2.01 -36.39 18.36
C ASP A 148 0.62 -36.56 17.74
N GLY A 149 0.18 -37.81 17.53
CA GLY A 149 -1.22 -38.11 17.19
C GLY A 149 -1.74 -37.59 15.83
N GLY A 150 -0.89 -37.10 14.93
CA GLY A 150 -1.30 -36.59 13.62
C GLY A 150 -2.01 -37.63 12.75
N GLY A 151 -3.03 -37.19 12.02
CA GLY A 151 -3.79 -37.99 11.06
C GLY A 151 -3.04 -38.20 9.74
N VAL A 152 -3.64 -39.00 8.85
CA VAL A 152 -3.02 -39.38 7.55
C VAL A 152 -2.80 -38.20 6.60
N ALA A 153 -3.53 -37.10 6.78
CA ALA A 153 -3.39 -35.89 5.99
C ALA A 153 -2.33 -34.93 6.57
N ASP A 154 -1.98 -35.07 7.86
CA ASP A 154 -1.08 -34.15 8.54
C ASP A 154 0.38 -34.36 8.13
N CYS A 155 1.17 -33.28 8.17
CA CYS A 155 2.61 -33.41 8.04
C CYS A 155 3.22 -33.98 9.33
N ALA A 156 4.42 -34.54 9.20
CA ALA A 156 5.20 -35.03 10.34
C ALA A 156 6.55 -34.34 10.38
N ASN A 157 6.95 -33.79 11.52
CA ASN A 157 8.29 -33.24 11.70
C ASN A 157 9.36 -34.31 11.40
N ASP A 158 10.53 -33.84 10.95
CA ASP A 158 11.70 -34.69 10.73
C ASP A 158 12.87 -34.20 11.60
N PRO A 159 13.33 -34.99 12.59
CA PRO A 159 12.78 -36.29 12.99
C PRO A 159 11.40 -36.14 13.66
N LYS A 160 10.63 -37.24 13.74
CA LYS A 160 9.32 -37.25 14.41
C LYS A 160 9.38 -36.91 15.91
N SER A 161 10.56 -36.98 16.51
CA SER A 161 10.82 -36.67 17.91
C SER A 161 11.05 -35.18 18.19
N VAL A 162 10.86 -34.29 17.20
CA VAL A 162 10.95 -32.84 17.38
C VAL A 162 9.97 -32.41 18.48
N THR A 163 10.44 -31.52 19.36
CA THR A 163 9.64 -30.94 20.44
C THR A 163 9.37 -29.46 20.16
N PRO A 164 8.37 -28.86 20.83
CA PRO A 164 8.17 -27.42 20.74
C PRO A 164 9.40 -26.59 21.16
N ALA A 165 10.14 -27.03 22.18
CA ALA A 165 11.40 -26.39 22.58
C ALA A 165 12.44 -26.39 21.45
N ARG A 166 12.52 -27.47 20.66
CA ARG A 166 13.39 -27.52 19.48
C ARG A 166 12.96 -26.53 18.40
N VAL A 167 11.65 -26.37 18.19
CA VAL A 167 11.11 -25.36 17.27
C VAL A 167 11.53 -23.95 17.71
N GLN A 168 11.46 -23.64 19.01
CA GLN A 168 11.91 -22.36 19.55
C GLN A 168 13.41 -22.12 19.35
N GLU A 169 14.24 -23.14 19.59
CA GLU A 169 15.68 -23.07 19.37
C GLU A 169 16.02 -22.80 17.89
N ILE A 170 15.34 -23.49 16.96
CA ILE A 170 15.49 -23.25 15.52
C ILE A 170 15.10 -21.80 15.18
N PHE A 171 13.97 -21.31 15.71
CA PHE A 171 13.54 -19.93 15.48
C PHE A 171 14.51 -18.89 16.07
N ALA A 172 15.09 -19.13 17.24
CA ALA A 172 16.14 -18.29 17.80
C ALA A 172 17.34 -18.21 16.84
N GLY A 173 17.75 -19.34 16.26
CA GLY A 173 18.80 -19.36 15.24
C GLY A 173 18.45 -18.55 13.98
N TYR A 174 17.18 -18.47 13.58
CA TYR A 174 16.75 -17.57 12.50
C TYR A 174 16.87 -16.10 12.92
N ARG A 175 16.46 -15.74 14.14
CA ARG A 175 16.60 -14.36 14.63
C ARG A 175 18.06 -13.90 14.66
N ASP A 176 18.98 -14.78 15.00
CA ASP A 176 20.42 -14.48 15.02
C ASP A 176 20.99 -14.30 13.61
N ARG A 177 20.52 -15.08 12.63
CA ARG A 177 20.92 -14.95 11.21
C ARG A 177 20.37 -13.71 10.52
N TYR A 178 19.22 -13.20 10.97
CA TYR A 178 18.56 -12.00 10.43
C TYR A 178 18.51 -10.88 11.47
N PRO A 179 19.66 -10.34 11.91
CA PRO A 179 19.72 -9.37 12.99
C PRO A 179 18.94 -8.10 12.64
N GLY A 180 18.08 -7.67 13.56
CA GLY A 180 17.27 -6.45 13.42
C GLY A 180 16.05 -6.58 12.49
N LEU A 181 15.83 -7.73 11.85
CA LEU A 181 14.66 -7.93 10.98
C LEU A 181 13.35 -7.96 11.79
N PHE A 182 13.34 -8.65 12.93
CA PHE A 182 12.14 -8.78 13.74
C PHE A 182 11.98 -7.61 14.73
N TYR A 183 10.73 -7.27 15.05
CA TYR A 183 10.42 -6.48 16.24
C TYR A 183 10.74 -7.31 17.49
N ALA A 184 11.83 -6.95 18.17
CA ALA A 184 12.47 -7.77 19.20
C ALA A 184 11.52 -8.19 20.32
N ASP A 185 10.67 -7.28 20.81
CA ASP A 185 9.77 -7.57 21.92
C ASP A 185 8.81 -8.72 21.56
N ALA A 186 8.22 -8.67 20.36
CA ALA A 186 7.28 -9.68 19.88
C ALA A 186 7.95 -11.01 19.50
N ALA A 187 9.24 -11.00 19.14
CA ALA A 187 9.97 -12.19 18.71
C ALA A 187 10.83 -12.83 19.83
N SER A 188 10.81 -12.26 21.04
CA SER A 188 11.69 -12.70 22.14
C SER A 188 11.31 -14.06 22.73
N GLY A 189 10.01 -14.39 22.77
CA GLY A 189 9.48 -15.56 23.49
C GLY A 189 9.45 -15.41 25.01
N THR A 190 9.79 -14.22 25.53
CA THR A 190 9.83 -13.96 26.98
C THR A 190 8.46 -13.56 27.54
N ARG A 191 7.71 -12.76 26.78
CA ARG A 191 6.33 -12.33 27.04
C ARG A 191 5.77 -11.78 25.75
N ARG A 192 4.43 -11.81 25.60
CA ARG A 192 3.79 -11.07 24.52
C ARG A 192 4.12 -9.58 24.63
N ALA A 193 4.38 -8.96 23.48
CA ALA A 193 4.66 -7.54 23.41
C ALA A 193 3.36 -6.74 23.41
N LYS A 194 3.36 -5.54 24.00
CA LYS A 194 2.27 -4.59 23.79
C LYS A 194 2.13 -4.32 22.29
N VAL A 195 0.92 -4.03 21.85
CA VAL A 195 0.67 -3.67 20.45
C VAL A 195 1.51 -2.44 20.09
N PRO A 196 2.46 -2.55 19.12
CA PRO A 196 3.34 -1.45 18.79
C PRO A 196 2.65 -0.43 17.88
N THR A 197 3.19 0.79 17.83
CA THR A 197 2.86 1.76 16.79
C THR A 197 3.59 1.46 15.50
N LEU A 198 3.01 1.86 14.37
CA LEU A 198 3.61 1.70 13.05
C LEU A 198 5.04 2.25 13.03
N GLY A 199 5.29 3.40 13.64
CA GLY A 199 6.61 4.02 13.76
C GLY A 199 7.67 3.15 14.44
N GLN A 200 7.29 2.36 15.45
CA GLN A 200 8.20 1.45 16.15
C GLN A 200 8.61 0.24 15.31
N VAL A 201 7.80 -0.11 14.31
CA VAL A 201 7.93 -1.36 13.53
C VAL A 201 8.22 -1.14 12.06
N ARG A 202 8.31 0.11 11.58
CA ARG A 202 8.76 0.38 10.20
C ARG A 202 10.12 -0.28 9.95
N GLY A 203 10.24 -0.94 8.81
CA GLY A 203 11.41 -1.72 8.43
C GLY A 203 11.55 -3.06 9.16
N LYS A 204 10.51 -3.53 9.88
CA LYS A 204 10.56 -4.77 10.66
C LYS A 204 9.42 -5.74 10.35
N VAL A 205 9.67 -7.01 10.65
CA VAL A 205 8.66 -8.06 10.77
C VAL A 205 8.18 -8.11 12.23
N VAL A 206 6.89 -7.91 12.44
CA VAL A 206 6.22 -8.04 13.74
C VAL A 206 5.58 -9.41 13.79
N LEU A 207 5.98 -10.22 14.77
CA LEU A 207 5.29 -11.48 15.02
C LEU A 207 3.92 -11.15 15.63
N GLY A 208 2.84 -11.56 14.97
CA GLY A 208 1.48 -11.48 15.52
C GLY A 208 1.28 -12.55 16.58
N SER A 209 1.61 -13.78 16.22
CA SER A 209 1.71 -14.95 17.10
C SER A 209 2.74 -15.94 16.56
N PHE A 210 3.23 -16.83 17.43
CA PHE A 210 3.87 -18.08 17.02
C PHE A 210 3.01 -19.24 17.54
N ASP A 211 2.25 -19.85 16.65
CA ASP A 211 1.29 -20.87 17.02
C ASP A 211 1.95 -22.26 17.08
N ASN A 212 1.38 -23.13 17.91
CA ASN A 212 1.83 -24.52 18.09
C ASN A 212 3.29 -24.62 18.56
N VAL A 213 3.71 -23.70 19.44
CA VAL A 213 4.95 -23.80 20.23
C VAL A 213 4.58 -23.76 21.71
N GLU A 214 5.38 -24.40 22.56
CA GLU A 214 5.14 -24.46 24.00
C GLU A 214 5.39 -23.09 24.62
N ASN A 215 4.43 -22.54 25.37
CA ASN A 215 4.40 -21.16 25.87
C ASN A 215 3.93 -20.12 24.84
N ASP A 216 2.80 -19.48 25.16
CA ASP A 216 2.13 -18.46 24.35
C ASP A 216 2.79 -17.06 24.46
N ASN A 217 4.10 -17.01 24.63
CA ASN A 217 4.84 -15.78 24.93
C ASN A 217 5.35 -15.05 23.68
N TYR A 218 5.18 -15.64 22.50
CA TYR A 218 5.54 -15.00 21.24
C TYR A 218 4.40 -14.16 20.70
N GLY A 219 4.76 -13.09 20.01
CA GLY A 219 3.83 -12.22 19.32
C GLY A 219 3.41 -11.00 20.12
N ILE A 220 2.30 -10.40 19.71
CA ILE A 220 1.72 -9.21 20.35
C ILE A 220 0.49 -9.59 21.18
N GLU A 221 0.25 -8.84 22.25
CA GLU A 221 -0.93 -8.96 23.12
C GLU A 221 -2.20 -8.77 22.29
N GLY A 222 -3.20 -9.62 22.53
CA GLY A 222 -4.53 -9.52 21.93
C GLY A 222 -4.65 -9.89 20.44
N PHE A 223 -3.59 -10.43 19.81
CA PHE A 223 -3.61 -10.79 18.38
C PHE A 223 -4.75 -11.75 18.00
N ASP A 224 -5.11 -12.67 18.90
CA ASP A 224 -6.14 -13.68 18.69
C ASP A 224 -7.46 -13.40 19.45
N ASP A 225 -7.55 -12.32 20.23
CA ASP A 225 -8.69 -12.06 21.14
C ASP A 225 -10.01 -11.81 20.39
N HIS A 226 -9.94 -11.27 19.16
CA HIS A 226 -11.09 -11.06 18.28
C HIS A 226 -10.86 -11.71 16.92
N LYS A 227 -10.53 -13.00 16.97
CA LYS A 227 -10.33 -13.83 15.78
C LYS A 227 -11.63 -14.41 15.25
N GLU A 228 -11.84 -14.26 13.95
CA GLU A 228 -12.77 -15.04 13.16
C GLU A 228 -11.97 -16.03 12.29
N ASP A 229 -12.14 -17.33 12.57
CA ASP A 229 -11.43 -18.42 11.90
C ASP A 229 -12.30 -19.69 11.78
N HIS A 230 -13.59 -19.53 11.45
CA HIS A 230 -14.43 -20.66 11.05
C HIS A 230 -13.98 -21.15 9.67
N TRP A 231 -12.87 -21.88 9.63
CA TRP A 231 -12.20 -22.33 8.41
C TRP A 231 -12.98 -23.45 7.69
N ALA A 232 -13.87 -24.15 8.38
CA ALA A 232 -14.69 -25.25 7.84
C ALA A 232 -16.20 -24.92 7.78
N ALA A 233 -16.56 -23.65 7.54
CA ALA A 233 -17.96 -23.25 7.37
C ALA A 233 -18.61 -24.08 6.25
N SER A 234 -19.86 -24.51 6.42
CA SER A 234 -20.52 -25.45 5.49
C SER A 234 -20.80 -24.82 4.12
N THR A 235 -21.02 -23.50 4.07
CA THR A 235 -21.35 -22.79 2.82
C THR A 235 -20.65 -21.44 2.71
N VAL A 236 -20.53 -20.92 1.48
CA VAL A 236 -19.96 -19.58 1.23
C VAL A 236 -20.78 -18.46 1.91
N PRO A 237 -22.13 -18.46 1.86
CA PRO A 237 -22.92 -17.47 2.61
C PRO A 237 -22.74 -17.53 4.12
N GLU A 238 -22.60 -18.73 4.70
CA GLU A 238 -22.33 -18.89 6.13
C GLU A 238 -20.96 -18.31 6.50
N LYS A 239 -19.91 -18.65 5.73
CA LYS A 239 -18.58 -18.07 5.94
C LYS A 239 -18.62 -16.54 5.85
N TRP A 240 -19.31 -16.03 4.84
CA TRP A 240 -19.50 -14.58 4.68
C TRP A 240 -20.18 -13.95 5.91
N GLY A 241 -21.18 -14.62 6.50
CA GLY A 241 -21.81 -14.17 7.75
C GLY A 241 -20.79 -13.93 8.86
N TYR A 242 -19.93 -14.92 9.13
CA TYR A 242 -18.91 -14.79 10.16
C TYR A 242 -17.89 -13.67 9.88
N VAL A 243 -17.41 -13.60 8.63
CA VAL A 243 -16.46 -12.56 8.17
C VAL A 243 -17.07 -11.17 8.35
N LYS A 244 -18.30 -11.00 7.87
CA LYS A 244 -19.05 -9.75 7.97
C LYS A 244 -19.22 -9.32 9.42
N ASP A 245 -19.58 -10.25 10.30
CA ASP A 245 -19.81 -9.94 11.71
C ASP A 245 -18.52 -9.50 12.41
N ASN A 246 -17.39 -10.17 12.18
CA ASN A 246 -16.12 -9.76 12.79
C ASN A 246 -15.61 -8.43 12.23
N VAL A 247 -15.75 -8.19 10.92
CA VAL A 247 -15.40 -6.89 10.31
C VAL A 247 -16.30 -5.76 10.86
N ASN A 248 -17.60 -6.01 11.07
CA ASN A 248 -18.48 -5.01 11.69
C ASN A 248 -18.06 -4.71 13.14
N ARG A 249 -17.63 -5.72 13.89
CA ARG A 249 -17.05 -5.51 15.23
C ARG A 249 -15.75 -4.71 15.16
N ALA A 250 -14.89 -4.97 14.18
CA ALA A 250 -13.65 -4.20 14.00
C ALA A 250 -13.94 -2.71 13.72
N ILE A 251 -14.96 -2.43 12.89
CA ILE A 251 -15.41 -1.08 12.53
C ILE A 251 -15.98 -0.34 13.75
N ALA A 252 -16.71 -1.03 14.62
CA ALA A 252 -17.34 -0.45 15.80
C ALA A 252 -16.48 -0.52 17.08
N GLY A 253 -15.38 -1.28 17.05
CA GLY A 253 -14.56 -1.62 18.21
C GLY A 253 -13.58 -0.53 18.63
N SER A 254 -12.93 -0.73 19.78
CA SER A 254 -11.94 0.22 20.29
C SER A 254 -10.67 0.25 19.41
N PRO A 255 -10.03 1.40 19.19
CA PRO A 255 -8.74 1.50 18.51
C PRO A 255 -7.63 0.64 19.15
N GLY A 256 -7.76 0.31 20.44
CA GLY A 256 -6.81 -0.54 21.17
C GLY A 256 -6.91 -2.03 20.83
N ASP A 257 -8.07 -2.49 20.35
CA ASP A 257 -8.34 -3.91 20.13
C ASP A 257 -7.86 -4.37 18.75
N LEU A 258 -7.20 -5.53 18.69
CA LEU A 258 -6.84 -6.20 17.45
C LEU A 258 -7.99 -7.08 16.96
N TYR A 259 -8.28 -7.00 15.68
CA TYR A 259 -9.25 -7.87 15.00
C TYR A 259 -8.54 -8.63 13.90
N LEU A 260 -8.66 -9.96 13.92
CA LEU A 260 -8.09 -10.85 12.92
C LEU A 260 -9.22 -11.63 12.24
N THR A 261 -9.41 -11.42 10.94
CA THR A 261 -10.48 -12.06 10.18
C THR A 261 -9.90 -12.93 9.09
N TYR A 262 -10.10 -14.24 9.17
CA TYR A 262 -9.88 -15.14 8.05
C TYR A 262 -11.12 -15.16 7.19
N SER A 263 -11.01 -14.59 5.99
CA SER A 263 -12.02 -14.73 4.93
C SER A 263 -11.90 -16.05 4.16
N SER A 264 -10.78 -16.76 4.36
CA SER A 264 -10.52 -18.09 3.84
C SER A 264 -11.38 -19.16 4.53
N ALA A 265 -11.70 -20.20 3.77
CA ALA A 265 -12.35 -21.41 4.27
C ALA A 265 -12.17 -22.56 3.27
N SER A 266 -12.34 -23.79 3.73
CA SER A 266 -12.33 -25.00 2.92
C SER A 266 -13.12 -26.10 3.61
N THR A 267 -13.86 -26.87 2.82
CA THR A 267 -14.47 -28.15 3.24
C THR A 267 -14.02 -29.30 2.35
N ALA A 268 -12.96 -29.08 1.56
CA ALA A 268 -12.32 -30.11 0.76
C ALA A 268 -11.83 -31.29 1.65
N PRO A 269 -11.84 -32.54 1.13
CA PRO A 269 -12.21 -32.94 -0.22
C PRO A 269 -13.71 -33.13 -0.45
N LEU A 270 -14.54 -33.03 0.60
CA LEU A 270 -15.95 -33.41 0.56
C LEU A 270 -16.92 -32.24 0.26
N GLY A 271 -16.41 -31.01 0.23
CA GLY A 271 -17.18 -29.81 -0.03
C GLY A 271 -16.47 -28.84 -0.97
N HIS A 272 -16.46 -27.57 -0.60
CA HIS A 272 -15.95 -26.49 -1.43
C HIS A 272 -14.44 -26.30 -1.26
N LEU A 273 -13.76 -26.03 -2.39
CA LEU A 273 -12.35 -25.69 -2.45
C LEU A 273 -12.09 -24.27 -1.89
N PRO A 274 -10.86 -23.95 -1.44
CA PRO A 274 -10.47 -22.59 -1.07
C PRO A 274 -10.83 -21.55 -2.14
N SER A 275 -10.59 -21.89 -3.41
CA SER A 275 -10.91 -21.06 -4.56
C SER A 275 -12.40 -20.74 -4.71
N GLN A 276 -13.28 -21.66 -4.31
CA GLN A 276 -14.73 -21.51 -4.39
C GLN A 276 -15.28 -20.65 -3.24
N TYR A 277 -14.70 -20.72 -2.03
CA TYR A 277 -15.03 -19.75 -0.98
C TYR A 277 -14.58 -18.34 -1.37
N ALA A 278 -13.33 -18.19 -1.80
CA ALA A 278 -12.78 -16.88 -2.14
C ALA A 278 -13.49 -16.21 -3.33
N GLY A 279 -13.64 -16.94 -4.45
CA GLY A 279 -14.11 -16.40 -5.72
C GLY A 279 -15.57 -16.70 -6.07
N GLY A 280 -16.24 -17.56 -5.30
CA GLY A 280 -17.60 -18.01 -5.59
C GLY A 280 -17.65 -19.13 -6.63
N TYR A 281 -18.86 -19.54 -6.99
CA TYR A 281 -19.09 -20.59 -8.00
C TYR A 281 -20.50 -20.50 -8.58
N ARG A 282 -20.73 -21.18 -9.69
CA ARG A 282 -22.07 -21.36 -10.27
C ARG A 282 -22.60 -22.73 -9.92
N SER A 283 -23.84 -22.79 -9.44
CA SER A 283 -24.57 -24.01 -9.18
C SER A 283 -25.69 -24.18 -10.21
N VAL A 284 -25.91 -25.38 -10.71
CA VAL A 284 -27.02 -25.69 -11.62
C VAL A 284 -27.94 -26.68 -10.93
N GLN A 285 -29.18 -26.26 -10.63
CA GLN A 285 -30.19 -27.11 -10.01
C GLN A 285 -31.50 -27.01 -10.80
N GLY A 286 -32.00 -28.15 -11.30
CA GLY A 286 -33.24 -28.18 -12.08
C GLY A 286 -33.21 -27.36 -13.38
N GLY A 287 -32.02 -27.17 -13.98
CA GLY A 287 -31.82 -26.33 -15.17
C GLY A 287 -31.68 -24.84 -14.89
N VAL A 288 -31.75 -24.40 -13.64
CA VAL A 288 -31.50 -23.01 -13.22
C VAL A 288 -30.06 -22.86 -12.75
N THR A 289 -29.34 -21.92 -13.36
CA THR A 289 -27.98 -21.54 -12.94
C THR A 289 -28.06 -20.42 -11.92
N THR A 290 -27.59 -20.68 -10.70
CA THR A 290 -27.48 -19.70 -9.62
C THR A 290 -26.01 -19.37 -9.37
N GLU A 291 -25.69 -18.08 -9.29
CA GLU A 291 -24.35 -17.62 -8.95
C GLU A 291 -24.23 -17.41 -7.44
N VAL A 292 -23.27 -18.10 -6.81
CA VAL A 292 -22.88 -17.90 -5.42
C VAL A 292 -21.67 -16.99 -5.40
N LEU A 293 -21.83 -15.80 -4.84
CA LEU A 293 -20.76 -14.80 -4.75
C LEU A 293 -19.68 -15.23 -3.74
N GLY A 294 -18.41 -15.06 -4.11
CA GLY A 294 -17.29 -15.34 -3.23
C GLY A 294 -17.21 -14.40 -2.02
N VAL A 295 -16.55 -14.86 -0.96
CA VAL A 295 -16.35 -14.08 0.26
C VAL A 295 -15.54 -12.80 -0.04
N ASN A 296 -14.52 -12.86 -0.90
CA ASN A 296 -13.70 -11.68 -1.20
C ASN A 296 -14.51 -10.57 -1.87
N TYR A 297 -15.38 -10.92 -2.81
CA TYR A 297 -16.25 -9.95 -3.47
C TYR A 297 -17.26 -9.33 -2.51
N GLN A 298 -17.87 -10.16 -1.66
CA GLN A 298 -18.80 -9.67 -0.65
C GLN A 298 -18.10 -8.75 0.36
N LEU A 299 -16.87 -9.09 0.78
CA LEU A 299 -16.05 -8.26 1.64
C LEU A 299 -15.71 -6.90 0.99
N MET A 300 -15.19 -6.90 -0.23
CA MET A 300 -14.88 -5.68 -0.98
C MET A 300 -16.10 -4.76 -1.06
N LYS A 301 -17.26 -5.31 -1.45
CA LYS A 301 -18.52 -4.55 -1.54
C LYS A 301 -18.97 -4.00 -0.19
N HIS A 302 -18.79 -4.77 0.88
CA HIS A 302 -19.16 -4.37 2.24
C HIS A 302 -18.28 -3.24 2.78
N LEU A 303 -17.00 -3.24 2.43
CA LEU A 303 -16.03 -2.21 2.82
C LEU A 303 -16.22 -0.92 2.01
N ASN A 304 -16.38 -1.00 0.68
CA ASN A 304 -16.54 0.18 -0.20
C ASN A 304 -17.68 1.14 0.19
N GLY A 305 -18.68 0.66 0.94
CA GLY A 305 -19.81 1.47 1.43
C GLY A 305 -19.69 1.96 2.88
N ARG A 306 -18.54 1.81 3.53
CA ARG A 306 -18.36 2.08 4.96
C ARG A 306 -17.06 2.83 5.26
N SER A 307 -17.01 3.39 6.46
CA SER A 307 -15.80 3.95 7.07
C SER A 307 -15.45 3.18 8.35
N GLY A 308 -14.28 3.47 8.93
CA GLY A 308 -13.79 2.81 10.14
C GLY A 308 -12.84 1.64 9.85
N ARG A 309 -12.14 1.14 10.86
CA ARG A 309 -11.09 0.13 10.68
C ARG A 309 -11.66 -1.27 10.39
N ALA A 310 -11.09 -1.98 9.41
CA ALA A 310 -11.46 -3.38 9.09
C ALA A 310 -10.65 -4.43 9.88
N GLY A 311 -9.51 -4.05 10.47
CA GLY A 311 -8.58 -4.95 11.16
C GLY A 311 -7.65 -5.66 10.19
N ILE A 312 -7.03 -6.74 10.65
CA ILE A 312 -6.21 -7.61 9.81
C ILE A 312 -7.13 -8.62 9.13
N VAL A 313 -7.08 -8.69 7.80
CA VAL A 313 -7.90 -9.62 7.03
C VAL A 313 -7.01 -10.58 6.25
N MET A 314 -7.00 -11.86 6.62
CA MET A 314 -6.30 -12.92 5.91
C MET A 314 -7.21 -13.52 4.83
N MET A 315 -6.74 -13.54 3.58
CA MET A 315 -7.53 -13.91 2.40
C MET A 315 -6.88 -15.06 1.61
N ASP A 316 -7.72 -15.85 0.96
CA ASP A 316 -7.32 -16.74 -0.13
C ASP A 316 -7.52 -16.02 -1.46
N PHE A 317 -6.53 -16.10 -2.36
CA PHE A 317 -6.57 -15.51 -3.71
C PHE A 317 -7.11 -14.06 -3.78
N PRO A 318 -6.62 -13.12 -2.95
CA PRO A 318 -7.15 -11.76 -2.95
C PRO A 318 -6.94 -11.05 -4.28
N GLY A 319 -7.94 -10.28 -4.71
CA GLY A 319 -7.82 -9.35 -5.83
C GLY A 319 -7.45 -7.93 -5.37
N TRP A 320 -6.99 -7.11 -6.32
CA TRP A 320 -6.53 -5.74 -6.11
C TRP A 320 -7.62 -4.85 -5.49
N GLY A 321 -8.88 -5.09 -5.83
CA GLY A 321 -10.03 -4.33 -5.37
C GLY A 321 -10.31 -4.57 -3.89
N VAL A 322 -10.28 -5.82 -3.41
CA VAL A 322 -10.45 -6.11 -1.98
C VAL A 322 -9.25 -5.66 -1.16
N VAL A 323 -8.03 -5.78 -1.71
CA VAL A 323 -6.81 -5.25 -1.07
C VAL A 323 -6.91 -3.74 -0.89
N ASN A 324 -7.30 -2.99 -1.94
CA ASN A 324 -7.49 -1.55 -1.85
C ASN A 324 -8.63 -1.18 -0.89
N ALA A 325 -9.75 -1.91 -0.93
CA ALA A 325 -10.85 -1.67 0.01
C ALA A 325 -10.39 -1.80 1.47
N ILE A 326 -9.49 -2.74 1.80
CA ILE A 326 -8.93 -2.85 3.15
C ILE A 326 -7.95 -1.69 3.43
N ILE A 327 -7.08 -1.33 2.49
CA ILE A 327 -6.11 -0.23 2.66
C ILE A 327 -6.82 1.11 2.87
N ASP A 328 -7.88 1.40 2.13
CA ASP A 328 -8.62 2.66 2.19
C ASP A 328 -9.30 2.89 3.56
N HIS A 329 -9.55 1.81 4.30
CA HIS A 329 -9.99 1.85 5.71
C HIS A 329 -8.87 2.28 6.70
N ASN A 330 -7.76 2.86 6.20
CA ASN A 330 -6.77 3.58 7.00
C ASN A 330 -6.83 5.11 6.82
N ALA A 331 -7.78 5.65 6.05
CA ALA A 331 -7.83 7.07 5.70
C ALA A 331 -7.80 8.01 6.92
N ASP A 332 -8.45 7.64 8.03
CA ASP A 332 -8.47 8.44 9.27
C ASP A 332 -7.10 8.53 9.97
N ASN A 333 -6.25 7.53 9.74
CA ASN A 333 -4.89 7.42 10.27
C ASN A 333 -3.83 7.95 9.30
N ALA A 334 -4.24 8.46 8.13
CA ALA A 334 -3.31 9.04 7.19
C ALA A 334 -2.57 10.22 7.83
N VAL A 335 -1.28 10.40 7.51
CA VAL A 335 -0.51 11.58 7.91
C VAL A 335 -1.29 12.81 7.47
N LYS A 336 -1.80 13.57 8.45
CA LYS A 336 -2.56 14.78 8.19
C LYS A 336 -1.60 15.91 7.89
N GLY A 337 -1.86 16.59 6.78
CA GLY A 337 -1.04 17.70 6.29
C GLY A 337 -0.01 17.25 5.26
N GLY A 338 0.21 18.11 4.27
CA GLY A 338 1.37 18.03 3.39
C GLY A 338 2.52 18.87 3.92
N ASN A 339 3.43 19.22 3.03
CA ASN A 339 4.50 20.16 3.32
C ASN A 339 4.35 21.33 2.35
N ARG A 340 4.39 22.57 2.86
CA ARG A 340 4.26 23.75 2.00
C ARG A 340 5.37 23.87 0.94
N MET A 341 6.46 23.11 1.05
CA MET A 341 7.53 22.99 0.05
C MET A 341 7.35 21.81 -0.92
N ILE A 342 6.38 20.93 -0.70
CA ILE A 342 6.08 19.77 -1.56
C ILE A 342 4.88 20.10 -2.46
N TRP A 343 5.05 19.85 -3.75
CA TRP A 343 4.07 20.17 -4.78
C TRP A 343 3.71 18.94 -5.60
N LEU A 344 2.41 18.68 -5.75
CA LEU A 344 1.87 17.70 -6.70
C LEU A 344 1.84 18.35 -8.09
N VAL A 345 2.38 17.66 -9.09
CA VAL A 345 2.33 18.11 -10.49
C VAL A 345 1.36 17.21 -11.24
N ASN A 346 0.21 17.77 -11.62
CA ASN A 346 -0.84 17.02 -12.31
C ASN A 346 -0.62 17.00 -13.82
N GLY A 347 -1.22 16.01 -14.52
CA GLY A 347 -1.13 15.88 -15.98
C GLY A 347 -1.70 17.08 -16.76
N ASN A 348 -2.62 17.83 -16.16
CA ASN A 348 -3.15 19.10 -16.69
C ASN A 348 -2.23 20.32 -16.42
N LYS A 349 -0.98 20.07 -16.01
CA LYS A 349 0.07 21.06 -15.72
C LYS A 349 -0.19 21.97 -14.51
N THR A 350 -1.13 21.64 -13.63
CA THR A 350 -1.30 22.38 -12.37
C THR A 350 -0.31 21.91 -11.31
N TYR A 351 0.31 22.85 -10.62
CA TYR A 351 1.19 22.59 -9.48
C TYR A 351 0.40 22.87 -8.21
N VAL A 352 0.07 21.83 -7.43
CA VAL A 352 -0.77 21.91 -6.24
C VAL A 352 0.08 21.79 -4.98
N ASN A 353 -0.02 22.77 -4.10
CA ASN A 353 0.66 22.73 -2.81
C ASN A 353 0.09 21.60 -1.95
N SER A 354 0.96 20.73 -1.45
CA SER A 354 0.51 19.53 -0.74
C SER A 354 -0.10 19.81 0.64
N LEU A 355 0.28 20.91 1.30
CA LEU A 355 -0.26 21.26 2.62
C LEU A 355 -1.58 22.01 2.52
N HIS A 356 -1.65 23.00 1.64
CA HIS A 356 -2.78 23.91 1.57
C HIS A 356 -3.82 23.55 0.49
N ASN A 357 -3.50 22.58 -0.38
CA ASN A 357 -4.35 22.20 -1.51
C ASN A 357 -4.72 23.39 -2.41
N ARG A 358 -3.74 24.26 -2.67
CA ARG A 358 -3.87 25.45 -3.52
C ARG A 358 -2.99 25.31 -4.75
N CYS A 359 -3.47 25.79 -5.89
CA CYS A 359 -2.74 25.79 -7.15
C CYS A 359 -1.86 27.03 -7.28
N MET A 360 -0.61 26.86 -7.70
CA MET A 360 0.26 27.97 -8.09
C MET A 360 -0.25 28.60 -9.39
N VAL A 361 -0.36 29.92 -9.42
CA VAL A 361 -0.90 30.66 -10.57
C VAL A 361 -0.06 31.89 -10.91
N ARG A 362 -0.07 32.25 -12.19
CA ARG A 362 0.32 33.60 -12.63
C ARG A 362 -0.69 34.59 -12.07
N GLY A 363 -0.23 35.40 -11.11
CA GLY A 363 -0.98 36.44 -10.43
C GLY A 363 -0.90 37.80 -11.15
N PRO A 364 -1.20 38.89 -10.44
CA PRO A 364 -1.25 40.24 -11.01
C PRO A 364 0.05 40.63 -11.72
N GLU A 365 -0.10 41.28 -12.87
CA GLU A 365 0.98 41.88 -13.66
C GLU A 365 1.54 43.10 -12.92
N PHE A 366 2.85 43.38 -13.06
CA PHE A 366 3.42 44.61 -12.47
C PHE A 366 2.98 45.87 -13.20
N ASP A 367 2.75 45.75 -14.51
CA ASP A 367 2.32 46.84 -15.39
C ASP A 367 1.58 46.29 -16.63
N SER A 368 1.16 47.19 -17.52
CA SER A 368 0.41 46.85 -18.73
C SER A 368 1.23 46.13 -19.81
N SER A 369 2.55 46.00 -19.67
CA SER A 369 3.42 45.34 -20.65
C SER A 369 3.27 43.82 -20.63
N LYS A 370 2.72 43.25 -19.54
CA LYS A 370 2.55 41.80 -19.34
C LYS A 370 3.85 41.00 -19.45
N THR A 371 4.97 41.66 -19.23
CA THR A 371 6.31 41.04 -19.26
C THR A 371 6.60 40.27 -17.99
N GLY A 372 6.00 40.69 -16.87
CA GLY A 372 5.96 39.89 -15.66
C GLY A 372 4.99 40.37 -14.60
N GLY A 373 4.98 39.61 -13.50
CA GLY A 373 4.07 39.83 -12.39
C GLY A 373 4.31 38.88 -11.23
N LEU A 374 3.42 38.96 -10.25
CA LEU A 374 3.49 38.13 -9.05
C LEU A 374 3.08 36.69 -9.33
N VAL A 375 3.74 35.75 -8.66
CA VAL A 375 3.22 34.39 -8.52
C VAL A 375 2.40 34.34 -7.23
N THR A 376 1.20 33.80 -7.36
CA THR A 376 0.23 33.70 -6.28
C THR A 376 -0.37 32.31 -6.27
N GLN A 377 -1.31 32.07 -5.36
CA GLN A 377 -2.07 30.83 -5.30
C GLN A 377 -3.59 31.08 -5.37
N ARG A 378 -4.32 30.07 -5.87
CA ARG A 378 -5.78 30.02 -5.91
C ARG A 378 -6.30 28.61 -5.66
N GLU A 379 -7.61 28.47 -5.49
CA GLU A 379 -8.26 27.16 -5.58
C GLU A 379 -7.95 26.48 -6.90
N CYS A 380 -7.66 25.19 -6.82
CA CYS A 380 -7.47 24.39 -8.01
C CYS A 380 -8.79 24.22 -8.76
N GLN A 381 -8.76 24.45 -10.06
CA GLN A 381 -9.93 24.32 -10.92
C GLN A 381 -9.87 22.99 -11.69
N SER A 382 -11.01 22.32 -11.83
CA SER A 382 -11.13 21.05 -12.57
C SER A 382 -10.71 21.20 -14.04
N THR A 383 -11.04 22.35 -14.64
CA THR A 383 -10.56 22.79 -15.96
C THR A 383 -9.63 23.99 -15.76
N PRO A 384 -8.33 23.77 -15.49
CA PRO A 384 -7.43 24.84 -15.13
C PRO A 384 -7.18 25.78 -16.32
N PRO A 385 -7.37 27.11 -16.16
CA PRO A 385 -7.02 28.06 -17.21
C PRO A 385 -5.50 28.14 -17.36
N SER A 386 -5.04 28.74 -18.45
CA SER A 386 -3.61 28.86 -18.77
C SER A 386 -2.79 29.51 -17.64
N SER A 387 -3.38 30.39 -16.83
CA SER A 387 -2.71 30.99 -15.66
C SER A 387 -2.30 30.00 -14.57
N HIS A 388 -2.90 28.81 -14.51
CA HIS A 388 -2.59 27.76 -13.51
C HIS A 388 -1.57 26.74 -14.01
N GLN A 389 -1.18 26.83 -15.29
CA GLN A 389 -0.41 25.79 -15.97
C GLN A 389 1.07 26.16 -16.01
N TRP A 390 1.89 25.23 -15.51
CA TRP A 390 3.34 25.33 -15.45
C TRP A 390 4.00 24.04 -15.96
N GLY A 391 5.18 24.13 -16.53
CA GLY A 391 5.94 23.00 -17.04
C GLY A 391 7.43 23.14 -16.78
N ALA A 392 8.08 22.02 -16.47
CA ALA A 392 9.52 21.97 -16.39
C ALA A 392 10.12 21.77 -17.80
N GLU A 393 11.00 22.68 -18.22
CA GLU A 393 11.71 22.60 -19.49
C GLU A 393 13.21 22.71 -19.26
N LYS A 394 14.00 21.90 -19.99
CA LYS A 394 15.45 22.05 -19.98
C LYS A 394 15.84 23.35 -20.67
N PRO A 395 16.81 24.10 -20.14
CA PRO A 395 17.33 25.28 -20.80
C PRO A 395 18.00 24.92 -22.13
N SER A 396 18.04 25.87 -23.06
CA SER A 396 18.66 25.70 -24.38
C SER A 396 20.20 25.61 -24.35
N TYR A 397 20.81 25.81 -23.18
CA TYR A 397 22.24 25.62 -22.92
C TYR A 397 22.45 24.45 -21.95
N ASP A 398 23.69 23.96 -21.82
CA ASP A 398 24.06 22.87 -20.91
C ASP A 398 23.85 23.28 -19.43
N GLY A 399 22.59 23.23 -18.99
CA GLY A 399 22.17 23.46 -17.63
C GLY A 399 22.45 22.21 -16.83
N LYS A 400 23.41 22.31 -15.90
CA LYS A 400 23.90 21.27 -14.97
C LYS A 400 22.79 20.56 -14.17
N GLY A 401 21.86 19.85 -14.80
CA GLY A 401 20.73 19.17 -14.16
C GLY A 401 19.58 20.08 -13.69
N HIS A 402 19.47 21.32 -14.18
CA HIS A 402 18.44 22.28 -13.75
C HIS A 402 17.40 22.55 -14.84
N PHE A 403 16.22 23.02 -14.43
CA PHE A 403 15.07 23.28 -15.31
C PHE A 403 14.55 24.71 -15.15
N TRP A 404 13.99 25.25 -16.23
CA TRP A 404 13.04 26.37 -16.13
C TRP A 404 11.68 25.81 -15.75
N ILE A 405 11.00 26.48 -14.81
CA ILE A 405 9.57 26.25 -14.57
C ILE A 405 8.80 27.32 -15.34
N LYS A 406 8.31 26.96 -16.52
CA LYS A 406 7.63 27.88 -17.44
C LYS A 406 6.13 27.84 -17.27
N ALA A 407 5.52 29.02 -17.18
CA ALA A 407 4.08 29.16 -17.33
C ALA A 407 3.66 28.95 -18.80
N SER A 408 2.37 28.67 -19.00
CA SER A 408 1.77 28.47 -20.33
C SER A 408 1.99 29.59 -21.35
N ASN A 409 2.24 30.83 -20.91
CA ASN A 409 2.55 31.96 -21.78
C ASN A 409 4.05 32.06 -22.12
N GLY A 410 4.85 31.06 -21.76
CA GLY A 410 6.29 30.99 -22.04
C GLY A 410 7.19 31.72 -21.05
N LYS A 411 6.63 32.36 -20.02
CA LYS A 411 7.38 33.09 -18.98
C LYS A 411 7.90 32.15 -17.90
N CYS A 412 9.04 32.47 -17.30
CA CYS A 412 9.71 31.64 -16.30
C CYS A 412 9.36 32.06 -14.88
N LEU A 413 9.22 31.09 -13.98
CA LEU A 413 9.20 31.28 -12.53
C LEU A 413 10.57 31.79 -12.07
N THR A 414 10.59 32.96 -11.45
CA THR A 414 11.82 33.62 -11.02
C THR A 414 11.75 34.04 -9.56
N VAL A 415 12.90 33.95 -8.91
CA VAL A 415 13.19 34.68 -7.69
C VAL A 415 13.50 36.14 -8.06
N PRO A 416 13.05 37.15 -7.29
CA PRO A 416 13.37 38.55 -7.54
C PRO A 416 14.89 38.78 -7.52
N TYR A 417 15.44 39.39 -8.56
CA TYR A 417 16.85 39.78 -8.58
C TYR A 417 17.05 41.15 -7.93
N ASN A 418 17.98 41.26 -6.99
CA ASN A 418 18.33 42.52 -6.33
C ASN A 418 19.85 42.74 -6.34
N ASN A 419 20.37 43.30 -7.44
CA ASN A 419 21.76 43.73 -7.59
C ASN A 419 22.81 42.69 -7.13
N GLY A 420 22.55 41.41 -7.39
CA GLY A 420 23.48 40.32 -7.10
C GLY A 420 23.41 39.74 -5.68
N THR A 421 22.57 40.27 -4.79
CA THR A 421 22.32 39.68 -3.46
C THR A 421 21.15 38.68 -3.53
N PRO A 422 21.36 37.38 -3.22
CA PRO A 422 20.27 36.41 -3.19
C PRO A 422 19.23 36.80 -2.11
N PRO A 423 17.94 36.90 -2.45
CA PRO A 423 16.92 37.21 -1.45
C PRO A 423 16.71 36.05 -0.47
N GLY A 424 16.25 36.39 0.72
CA GLY A 424 16.06 35.46 1.83
C GLY A 424 14.75 34.66 1.78
N SER A 425 14.53 33.92 2.87
CA SER A 425 13.30 33.15 3.09
C SER A 425 12.09 34.09 3.20
N GLY A 426 10.92 33.65 2.72
CA GLY A 426 9.67 34.41 2.70
C GLY A 426 9.54 35.38 1.51
N THR A 427 10.56 35.48 0.64
CA THR A 427 10.48 36.33 -0.55
C THR A 427 9.45 35.79 -1.54
N GLN A 428 8.54 36.66 -1.99
CA GLN A 428 7.53 36.34 -2.99
C GLN A 428 8.16 36.15 -4.37
N LEU A 429 7.68 35.13 -5.09
CA LEU A 429 8.18 34.79 -6.42
C LEU A 429 7.42 35.51 -7.52
N PHE A 430 8.09 35.67 -8.65
CA PHE A 430 7.55 36.34 -9.84
C PHE A 430 7.52 35.39 -11.03
N TRP A 431 6.74 35.76 -12.03
CA TRP A 431 6.89 35.21 -13.38
C TRP A 431 7.43 36.33 -14.27
N TRP A 432 8.44 36.02 -15.08
CA TRP A 432 9.18 36.99 -15.89
C TRP A 432 9.64 36.39 -17.21
N ASP A 433 10.16 37.21 -18.12
CA ASP A 433 10.86 36.71 -19.31
C ASP A 433 12.00 35.76 -18.94
N CYS A 434 12.07 34.64 -19.67
CA CYS A 434 13.09 33.63 -19.46
C CYS A 434 14.45 34.18 -19.90
N GLU A 435 15.40 34.25 -18.96
CA GLU A 435 16.72 34.81 -19.19
C GLU A 435 17.67 33.83 -19.89
N THR A 436 18.64 34.37 -20.63
CA THR A 436 19.70 33.60 -21.27
C THR A 436 21.00 33.58 -20.46
N ARG A 437 21.62 32.39 -20.36
CA ARG A 437 22.98 31.99 -19.93
C ARG A 437 23.68 32.71 -18.75
N TRP A 438 23.74 34.04 -18.70
CA TRP A 438 24.64 34.79 -17.79
C TRP A 438 24.01 35.26 -16.47
N PHE A 439 22.67 35.21 -16.34
CA PHE A 439 21.94 35.66 -15.13
C PHE A 439 20.88 34.66 -14.62
N SER A 440 20.79 33.49 -15.25
CA SER A 440 19.68 32.54 -15.08
C SER A 440 19.49 31.90 -13.69
N GLY A 441 20.43 32.07 -12.74
CA GLY A 441 20.39 31.34 -11.47
C GLY A 441 19.09 31.54 -10.69
N SER A 442 18.51 32.74 -10.75
CA SER A 442 17.22 33.09 -10.14
C SER A 442 16.01 32.38 -10.77
N GLN A 443 16.18 31.84 -11.99
CA GLN A 443 15.14 31.17 -12.78
C GLN A 443 15.39 29.66 -12.98
N MET A 444 16.54 29.16 -12.52
CA MET A 444 16.89 27.75 -12.62
C MET A 444 16.47 26.99 -11.36
N TRP A 445 15.78 25.87 -11.54
CA TRP A 445 15.25 25.06 -10.45
C TRP A 445 15.75 23.62 -10.55
N ASN A 446 16.27 23.09 -9.45
CA ASN A 446 16.52 21.67 -9.28
C ASN A 446 15.22 21.00 -8.83
N ILE A 447 14.81 19.94 -9.53
CA ILE A 447 13.54 19.25 -9.28
C ILE A 447 13.86 17.92 -8.61
N ILE A 448 13.53 17.82 -7.33
CA ILE A 448 13.77 16.62 -6.52
C ILE A 448 12.47 15.82 -6.45
N PRO A 449 12.40 14.61 -7.04
CA PRO A 449 11.29 13.70 -6.82
C PRO A 449 11.15 13.40 -5.32
N THR A 450 9.93 13.53 -4.82
CA THR A 450 9.58 13.20 -3.44
C THR A 450 8.23 12.46 -3.42
N LYS A 451 7.80 12.05 -2.24
CA LYS A 451 6.53 11.33 -2.03
C LYS A 451 5.66 12.11 -1.07
N LEU A 452 4.43 12.35 -1.49
CA LEU A 452 3.40 12.86 -0.60
C LEU A 452 2.62 11.69 0.01
N ALA A 453 2.55 11.65 1.33
CA ALA A 453 1.66 10.74 2.06
C ALA A 453 0.19 11.08 1.76
N THR A 454 -0.61 10.08 1.40
CA THR A 454 -2.06 10.21 1.21
C THR A 454 -2.78 9.01 1.82
N ALA A 455 -4.11 9.12 1.97
CA ALA A 455 -4.94 8.04 2.48
C ALA A 455 -4.83 6.73 1.67
N THR A 456 -4.62 6.84 0.36
CA THR A 456 -4.55 5.69 -0.57
C THR A 456 -3.10 5.29 -0.89
N GLY A 457 -2.13 5.69 -0.06
CA GLY A 457 -0.70 5.43 -0.24
C GLY A 457 0.12 6.67 -0.57
N SER A 458 1.24 6.52 -1.27
CA SER A 458 2.09 7.66 -1.64
C SER A 458 1.77 8.16 -3.05
N ARG A 459 1.75 9.49 -3.24
CA ARG A 459 1.63 10.11 -4.56
C ARG A 459 2.97 10.73 -4.96
N PRO A 460 3.38 10.60 -6.24
CA PRO A 460 4.51 11.35 -6.77
C PRO A 460 4.32 12.84 -6.53
N ALA A 461 5.30 13.46 -5.91
CA ALA A 461 5.34 14.89 -5.66
C ALA A 461 6.77 15.39 -5.87
N TYR A 462 6.96 16.70 -5.82
CA TYR A 462 8.23 17.31 -6.14
C TYR A 462 8.56 18.45 -5.18
N THR A 463 9.84 18.56 -4.84
CA THR A 463 10.43 19.73 -4.20
C THR A 463 11.24 20.47 -5.25
N PHE A 464 11.05 21.78 -5.35
CA PHE A 464 11.77 22.64 -6.31
C PHE A 464 12.74 23.52 -5.56
N ILE A 465 14.04 23.39 -5.83
CA ILE A 465 15.10 24.16 -5.16
C ILE A 465 15.68 25.16 -6.15
N ASN A 466 15.64 26.44 -5.82
CA ASN A 466 16.23 27.47 -6.67
C ASN A 466 17.76 27.36 -6.67
N ASN A 467 18.37 27.43 -7.85
CA ASN A 467 19.82 27.27 -8.03
C ASN A 467 20.63 28.42 -7.41
N TRP A 468 20.09 29.65 -7.39
CA TRP A 468 20.82 30.80 -6.86
C TRP A 468 20.69 30.94 -5.34
N THR A 469 19.50 30.74 -4.80
CA THR A 469 19.26 30.93 -3.35
C THR A 469 19.42 29.65 -2.54
N GLY A 470 19.36 28.48 -3.16
CA GLY A 470 19.32 27.18 -2.46
C GLY A 470 18.03 26.97 -1.66
N GLN A 471 17.01 27.79 -1.88
CA GLN A 471 15.74 27.75 -1.16
C GLN A 471 14.66 27.03 -1.96
N CYS A 472 13.69 26.49 -1.23
CA CYS A 472 12.60 25.69 -1.76
C CYS A 472 11.42 26.57 -2.15
N LEU A 473 10.78 26.25 -3.29
CA LEU A 473 9.47 26.79 -3.66
C LEU A 473 8.45 26.45 -2.57
N SER A 474 7.85 27.47 -1.97
CA SER A 474 6.98 27.36 -0.81
C SER A 474 5.71 28.19 -0.99
N MET A 475 4.80 28.06 -0.03
CA MET A 475 3.66 28.96 0.15
C MET A 475 3.81 29.73 1.45
N ASP A 476 3.47 31.01 1.41
CA ASP A 476 3.42 31.84 2.62
C ASP A 476 2.27 31.37 3.53
N PRO A 477 2.55 30.86 4.73
CA PRO A 477 1.53 30.36 5.63
C PRO A 477 0.56 31.46 6.08
N ALA A 478 1.02 32.72 6.17
CA ALA A 478 0.19 33.84 6.59
C ALA A 478 -0.89 34.20 5.56
N THR A 479 -0.67 33.86 4.28
CA THR A 479 -1.59 34.20 3.18
C THR A 479 -2.16 32.97 2.46
N ALA A 480 -1.85 31.76 2.92
CA ALA A 480 -2.27 30.50 2.28
C ALA A 480 -3.81 30.32 2.19
N ALA A 481 -4.55 30.86 3.15
CA ALA A 481 -6.01 30.79 3.17
C ALA A 481 -6.69 31.85 2.28
N ALA A 482 -5.99 32.92 1.87
CA ALA A 482 -6.56 34.00 1.08
C ALA A 482 -6.61 33.66 -0.42
N ALA A 483 -7.55 34.22 -1.18
CA ALA A 483 -7.48 34.18 -2.65
C ALA A 483 -6.34 35.09 -3.12
N GLY A 484 -5.39 34.57 -3.89
CA GLY A 484 -4.21 35.33 -4.32
C GLY A 484 -3.10 35.41 -3.28
N GLY A 485 -3.05 34.47 -2.32
CA GLY A 485 -1.95 34.39 -1.36
C GLY A 485 -0.58 34.22 -2.03
N LYS A 486 0.49 34.49 -1.28
CA LYS A 486 1.84 34.55 -1.82
C LYS A 486 2.43 33.16 -2.02
N VAL A 487 3.02 32.96 -3.18
CA VAL A 487 3.97 31.87 -3.41
C VAL A 487 5.36 32.44 -3.19
N THR A 488 6.15 31.79 -2.35
CA THR A 488 7.42 32.31 -1.84
C THR A 488 8.54 31.30 -2.04
N GLN A 489 9.76 31.67 -1.64
CA GLN A 489 10.83 30.73 -1.36
C GLN A 489 11.09 30.66 0.14
N GLU A 490 11.61 29.52 0.62
CA GLU A 490 11.94 29.33 2.03
C GLU A 490 13.08 28.33 2.19
N THR A 491 13.80 28.41 3.31
CA THR A 491 14.83 27.44 3.66
C THR A 491 14.29 26.01 3.51
N CYS A 492 14.96 25.21 2.68
CA CYS A 492 14.57 23.83 2.47
C CYS A 492 14.66 23.05 3.79
N PRO A 493 13.67 22.17 4.09
CA PRO A 493 13.81 21.23 5.19
C PRO A 493 15.05 20.35 4.98
N LYS A 494 15.76 20.08 6.07
CA LYS A 494 16.98 19.26 6.07
C LYS A 494 16.70 17.80 5.78
#